data_AF-A0A933X6D8-F1
#
_entry.id   AF-A0A933X6D8-F1
#
_cell.length_a   1.000
_cell.length_b   1.000
_cell.length_c   1.000
_cell.angle_alpha   90.00
_cell.angle_beta   90.00
_cell.angle_gamma   90.00
#
_symmetry.space_group_name_H-M   'P 1'
#
loop_
_entity.id
_entity.type
_entity.pdbx_description
1 polymer ?
#
loop_
_entity_poly.entity_id
_entity_poly.type
_entity_poly.pdbx_seq_one_letter_code
_entity_poly.pdbx_strand_id
1 'polypeptide(L)'
;MDIDLEDLLASGQGAARRARVTVEARNGRYRRARALHAGEKPVDLALDATVRRAAGRRIRSQVEPSSEHLSVARSESRVHAISPKPSEDGTLAAVSLRITPADFCRKVRVRPCDTLIVLAVDASDSMGEGTQARMKAAKGAVLALLRRAYQSRSRVALVAFGGESATVVLPPTRSIARAKTQLERMPAGGATPFADGLFKSWQIIRRERLKNPGVRPVLLVVSDGEANVPLGDGVPTWRELLDLAAKLRHAPIASVLIDVAAEAGKGVEMKRLAAQMGAGYLKVTDLKPRHILDAVAETVARPGSAFEKS
;
A
#
# COMPACT_ATOMS: atom_id res chain seq x y z
N MET A 1 -18.43 1.67 -16.64
CA MET A 1 -17.00 1.33 -16.60
C MET A 1 -16.67 1.01 -15.16
N ASP A 2 -16.36 -0.25 -14.85
CA ASP A 2 -16.11 -0.69 -13.49
C ASP A 2 -14.67 -0.37 -13.08
N ILE A 3 -14.47 0.69 -12.28
CA ILE A 3 -13.17 1.06 -11.73
C ILE A 3 -12.85 0.13 -10.54
N ASP A 4 -11.71 -0.56 -10.58
CA ASP A 4 -11.23 -1.41 -9.50
C ASP A 4 -10.34 -0.64 -8.52
N LEU A 5 -10.53 -0.84 -7.22
CA LEU A 5 -9.73 -0.19 -6.17
C LEU A 5 -8.23 -0.50 -6.33
N GLU A 6 -7.88 -1.68 -6.83
CA GLU A 6 -6.49 -2.04 -7.12
C GLU A 6 -5.92 -1.27 -8.30
N ASP A 7 -6.70 -1.06 -9.36
CA ASP A 7 -6.30 -0.27 -10.53
C ASP A 7 -6.13 1.22 -10.18
N LEU A 8 -6.96 1.70 -9.26
CA LEU A 8 -7.00 3.07 -8.79
C LEU A 8 -5.94 3.37 -7.73
N LEU A 9 -5.55 2.38 -6.95
CA LEU A 9 -4.29 2.42 -6.21
C LEU A 9 -3.11 2.29 -7.19
N ALA A 10 -3.20 1.45 -8.22
CA ALA A 10 -2.12 1.22 -9.18
C ALA A 10 -1.90 2.38 -10.17
N SER A 11 -2.86 3.28 -10.39
CA SER A 11 -2.88 4.32 -11.42
C SER A 11 -1.84 5.45 -11.26
N GLY A 12 -0.90 5.31 -10.31
CA GLY A 12 0.44 5.90 -10.48
C GLY A 12 1.17 5.35 -11.72
N GLN A 13 0.83 4.16 -12.23
CA GLN A 13 1.19 3.61 -13.55
C GLN A 13 0.23 2.48 -13.99
N GLY A 14 -0.64 2.74 -14.99
CA GLY A 14 -1.11 1.78 -16.02
C GLY A 14 -2.02 0.59 -15.62
N ALA A 15 -3.12 0.45 -16.37
CA ALA A 15 -4.22 -0.52 -16.28
C ALA A 15 -3.90 -2.00 -15.96
N ALA A 16 -4.81 -2.62 -15.18
CA ALA A 16 -5.15 -4.05 -15.12
C ALA A 16 -4.05 -5.04 -14.75
N ARG A 17 -2.93 -4.57 -14.20
CA ARG A 17 -1.93 -5.43 -13.55
C ARG A 17 -1.69 -4.88 -12.16
N ARG A 18 -2.08 -5.67 -11.14
CA ARG A 18 -1.76 -5.40 -9.72
C ARG A 18 -0.42 -4.71 -9.59
N ALA A 19 -0.42 -3.54 -8.97
CA ALA A 19 0.82 -2.84 -8.62
C ALA A 19 1.77 -3.87 -7.98
N ARG A 20 2.99 -3.95 -8.50
CA ARG A 20 3.99 -4.93 -8.05
C ARG A 20 5.01 -4.20 -7.20
N VAL A 21 5.15 -4.58 -5.95
CA VAL A 21 6.23 -4.07 -5.09
C VAL A 21 7.46 -4.94 -5.30
N THR A 22 8.60 -4.27 -5.49
CA THR A 22 9.91 -4.92 -5.39
C THR A 22 10.16 -5.29 -3.95
N VAL A 23 10.36 -6.58 -3.69
CA VAL A 23 10.67 -7.08 -2.36
C VAL A 23 12.10 -7.56 -2.28
N GLU A 24 12.73 -7.24 -1.16
CA GLU A 24 14.06 -7.76 -0.79
C GLU A 24 13.97 -9.13 -0.09
N ALA A 25 12.76 -9.54 0.31
CA ALA A 25 12.52 -10.85 0.90
C ALA A 25 12.60 -11.97 -0.16
N ARG A 26 13.03 -13.17 0.27
CA ARG A 26 13.05 -14.40 -0.55
C ARG A 26 11.67 -14.84 -1.08
N ASN A 27 10.60 -14.14 -0.70
CA ASN A 27 9.22 -14.42 -1.05
C ASN A 27 8.78 -13.53 -2.23
N GLY A 28 8.47 -14.14 -3.38
CA GLY A 28 8.02 -13.43 -4.57
C GLY A 28 8.58 -14.04 -5.85
N ARG A 29 8.05 -13.62 -7.00
CA ARG A 29 8.52 -14.10 -8.30
C ARG A 29 9.79 -13.36 -8.68
N TYR A 30 10.85 -14.09 -9.04
CA TYR A 30 12.06 -13.50 -9.62
C TYR A 30 11.69 -12.78 -10.92
N ARG A 31 12.03 -11.48 -11.01
CA ARG A 31 11.75 -10.64 -12.19
C ARG A 31 13.00 -10.33 -12.99
N ARG A 32 14.07 -9.90 -12.30
CA ARG A 32 15.34 -9.52 -12.91
C ARG A 32 16.46 -9.63 -11.89
N ALA A 33 17.70 -9.64 -12.36
CA ALA A 33 18.86 -9.42 -11.50
C ALA A 33 19.20 -7.92 -11.42
N ARG A 34 19.79 -7.47 -10.30
CA ARG A 34 20.39 -6.13 -10.16
C ARG A 34 21.80 -6.29 -9.58
N ALA A 35 22.78 -5.57 -10.13
CA ALA A 35 24.10 -5.49 -9.52
C ALA A 35 24.01 -4.97 -8.07
N LEU A 36 24.91 -5.43 -7.21
CA LEU A 36 25.04 -4.91 -5.86
C LEU A 36 25.74 -3.54 -5.88
N HIS A 37 25.30 -2.64 -5.01
CA HIS A 37 26.01 -1.40 -4.73
C HIS A 37 27.15 -1.62 -3.72
N ALA A 38 28.12 -0.71 -3.69
CA ALA A 38 29.24 -0.78 -2.74
C ALA A 38 28.71 -0.80 -1.30
N GLY A 39 29.18 -1.77 -0.50
CA GLY A 39 28.75 -1.96 0.90
C GLY A 39 27.47 -2.79 1.09
N GLU A 40 26.76 -3.19 0.02
CA GLU A 40 25.62 -4.10 0.15
C GLU A 40 26.08 -5.53 0.45
N LYS A 41 25.38 -6.22 1.37
CA LYS A 41 25.64 -7.64 1.67
C LYS A 41 25.12 -8.55 0.54
N PRO A 42 25.88 -9.58 0.11
CA PRO A 42 25.51 -10.49 -0.98
C PRO A 42 24.49 -11.54 -0.56
N VAL A 43 23.26 -11.11 -0.28
CA VAL A 43 22.14 -11.99 0.05
C VAL A 43 21.27 -12.25 -1.19
N ASP A 44 20.75 -13.48 -1.32
CA ASP A 44 19.84 -13.89 -2.42
C ASP A 44 20.42 -13.63 -3.83
N LEU A 45 21.66 -14.07 -4.05
CA LEU A 45 22.41 -13.91 -5.29
C LEU A 45 21.70 -14.54 -6.50
N ALA A 46 21.66 -13.80 -7.61
CA ALA A 46 21.35 -14.28 -8.94
C ALA A 46 22.65 -14.85 -9.55
N LEU A 47 22.92 -16.13 -9.29
CA LEU A 47 24.14 -16.83 -9.72
C LEU A 47 24.36 -16.73 -11.22
N ASP A 48 23.32 -16.94 -12.03
CA ASP A 48 23.39 -16.86 -13.49
C ASP A 48 23.82 -15.46 -13.97
N ALA A 49 23.20 -14.41 -13.41
CA ALA A 49 23.51 -13.03 -13.75
C ALA A 49 24.91 -12.61 -13.27
N THR A 50 25.33 -13.10 -12.09
CA THR A 50 26.66 -12.87 -11.52
C THR A 50 27.75 -13.47 -12.42
N VAL A 51 27.56 -14.73 -12.83
CA VAL A 51 28.48 -15.42 -13.75
C VAL A 51 28.52 -14.70 -15.11
N ARG A 52 27.37 -14.33 -15.68
CA ARG A 52 27.32 -13.56 -16.95
C ARG A 52 28.05 -12.21 -16.83
N ARG A 53 27.90 -11.50 -15.70
CA ARG A 53 28.58 -10.22 -15.46
C ARG A 53 30.10 -10.38 -15.35
N ALA A 54 30.55 -11.40 -14.60
CA ALA A 54 31.98 -11.73 -14.48
C ALA A 54 32.58 -12.10 -15.85
N ALA A 55 31.87 -12.90 -16.65
CA ALA A 55 32.31 -13.28 -17.98
C ALA A 55 32.40 -12.07 -18.92
N GLY A 56 31.38 -11.20 -18.91
CA GLY A 56 31.38 -9.97 -19.72
C GLY A 56 32.44 -8.94 -19.29
N ARG A 57 32.85 -8.93 -18.02
CA ARG A 57 34.02 -8.13 -17.60
C ARG A 57 35.31 -8.73 -18.14
N ARG A 58 35.51 -10.05 -18.05
CA ARG A 58 36.71 -10.72 -18.56
C ARG A 58 36.91 -10.44 -20.05
N ILE A 59 35.85 -10.53 -20.85
CA ILE A 59 35.89 -10.22 -22.28
C ILE A 59 36.33 -8.77 -22.50
N ARG A 60 35.73 -7.81 -21.79
CA ARG A 60 36.12 -6.40 -21.90
C ARG A 60 37.57 -6.15 -21.50
N SER A 61 38.07 -6.80 -20.45
CA SER A 61 39.49 -6.70 -20.07
C SER A 61 40.46 -7.35 -21.06
N GLN A 62 39.99 -8.21 -21.96
CA GLN A 62 40.80 -8.79 -23.05
C GLN A 62 40.73 -7.97 -24.35
N VAL A 63 39.83 -6.98 -24.42
CA VAL A 63 39.55 -6.15 -25.61
C VAL A 63 39.96 -4.69 -25.39
N GLU A 64 40.69 -4.36 -24.31
CA GLU A 64 41.33 -3.05 -24.18
C GLU A 64 42.26 -2.79 -25.37
N PRO A 65 42.09 -1.68 -26.11
CA PRO A 65 42.79 -1.46 -27.36
C PRO A 65 44.23 -1.06 -27.07
N SER A 66 45.18 -1.86 -27.57
CA SER A 66 46.48 -1.31 -27.97
C SER A 66 46.19 -0.13 -28.89
N SER A 67 46.49 1.07 -28.41
CA SER A 67 46.26 2.34 -29.10
C SER A 67 47.08 2.40 -30.37
N GLU A 68 46.55 1.85 -31.46
CA GLU A 68 46.89 2.19 -32.83
C GLU A 68 45.78 1.62 -33.75
N HIS A 69 45.14 2.51 -34.50
CA HIS A 69 44.13 2.26 -35.55
C HIS A 69 42.65 2.15 -35.11
N LEU A 70 42.01 3.32 -35.02
CA LEU A 70 40.56 3.49 -35.13
C LEU A 70 40.15 3.33 -36.60
N SER A 71 39.36 2.31 -36.94
CA SER A 71 38.39 2.41 -38.03
C SER A 71 37.17 1.54 -37.76
N VAL A 72 36.07 2.24 -37.41
CA VAL A 72 34.68 1.99 -37.79
C VAL A 72 34.21 0.52 -37.88
N ALA A 73 33.38 0.12 -36.90
CA ALA A 73 32.15 -0.63 -37.17
C ALA A 73 31.17 -0.52 -35.99
N ARG A 74 30.21 0.40 -36.10
CA ARG A 74 28.91 0.24 -35.44
C ARG A 74 28.19 -0.90 -36.15
N SER A 75 28.07 -2.07 -35.52
CA SER A 75 27.17 -3.13 -35.98
C SER A 75 26.81 -4.06 -34.82
N GLU A 76 25.51 -4.06 -34.54
CA GLU A 76 24.66 -4.98 -33.80
C GLU A 76 25.26 -6.25 -33.16
N SER A 77 25.00 -6.37 -31.86
CA SER A 77 24.40 -7.56 -31.23
C SER A 77 24.78 -8.92 -31.80
N ARG A 78 26.05 -9.31 -31.72
CA ARG A 78 26.45 -10.70 -31.89
C ARG A 78 27.04 -11.20 -30.58
N VAL A 79 26.27 -12.03 -29.88
CA VAL A 79 26.79 -12.85 -28.77
C VAL A 79 27.80 -13.80 -29.38
N HIS A 80 29.08 -13.40 -29.40
CA HIS A 80 30.15 -14.33 -29.70
C HIS A 80 30.20 -15.33 -28.54
N ALA A 81 29.59 -16.49 -28.75
CA ALA A 81 29.91 -17.68 -27.98
C ALA A 81 31.41 -17.92 -28.15
N ILE A 82 32.18 -17.63 -27.12
CA ILE A 82 33.58 -18.05 -27.04
C ILE A 82 33.51 -19.57 -26.89
N SER A 83 33.56 -20.29 -28.01
CA SER A 83 33.91 -21.69 -27.97
C SER A 83 35.34 -21.76 -27.45
N PRO A 84 35.61 -22.45 -26.32
CA PRO A 84 36.97 -22.68 -25.89
C PRO A 84 37.68 -23.41 -27.03
N LYS A 85 38.82 -22.86 -27.50
CA LYS A 85 39.68 -23.63 -28.40
C LYS A 85 40.11 -24.89 -27.65
N PRO A 86 39.85 -26.09 -28.17
CA PRO A 86 40.35 -27.31 -27.55
C PRO A 86 41.89 -27.25 -27.53
N SER A 87 42.52 -27.71 -26.45
CA SER A 87 43.97 -27.94 -26.48
C SER A 87 44.29 -29.09 -27.44
N GLU A 88 45.53 -29.17 -27.92
CA GLU A 88 45.97 -30.16 -28.91
C GLU A 88 45.68 -31.62 -28.48
N ASP A 89 45.53 -31.87 -27.18
CA ASP A 89 45.18 -33.17 -26.59
C ASP A 89 43.67 -33.44 -26.43
N GLY A 90 42.79 -32.65 -27.06
CA GLY A 90 41.33 -32.83 -26.98
C GLY A 90 40.72 -32.49 -25.60
N THR A 91 41.53 -32.00 -24.66
CA THR A 91 41.05 -31.52 -23.37
C THR A 91 40.46 -30.12 -23.54
N LEU A 92 39.22 -29.91 -23.11
CA LEU A 92 38.64 -28.57 -23.07
C LEU A 92 39.50 -27.72 -22.13
N ALA A 93 40.19 -26.72 -22.68
CA ALA A 93 40.98 -25.78 -21.88
C ALA A 93 40.10 -25.21 -20.77
N ALA A 94 40.47 -25.45 -19.50
CA ALA A 94 39.68 -25.04 -18.36
C ALA A 94 39.52 -23.51 -18.35
N VAL A 95 38.32 -23.02 -18.68
CA VAL A 95 38.02 -21.59 -18.69
C VAL A 95 37.92 -21.11 -17.25
N SER A 96 38.98 -20.50 -16.73
CA SER A 96 39.02 -19.97 -15.35
C SER A 96 38.28 -18.63 -15.25
N LEU A 97 37.11 -18.61 -14.62
CA LEU A 97 36.33 -17.38 -14.42
C LEU A 97 36.56 -16.80 -13.02
N ARG A 98 37.22 -15.64 -12.93
CA ARG A 98 37.37 -14.92 -11.65
C ARG A 98 36.13 -14.07 -11.36
N ILE A 99 35.38 -14.46 -10.34
CA ILE A 99 34.22 -13.70 -9.82
C ILE A 99 34.71 -12.79 -8.68
N THR A 100 34.28 -11.54 -8.69
CA THR A 100 34.61 -10.52 -7.69
C THR A 100 33.33 -9.91 -7.12
N PRO A 101 33.38 -9.20 -5.98
CA PRO A 101 32.20 -8.52 -5.43
C PRO A 101 31.50 -7.56 -6.41
N ALA A 102 32.23 -6.95 -7.35
CA ALA A 102 31.66 -6.07 -8.37
C ALA A 102 30.78 -6.81 -9.42
N ASP A 103 30.85 -8.15 -9.48
CA ASP A 103 30.01 -8.98 -10.33
C ASP A 103 28.72 -9.40 -9.65
N PHE A 104 28.66 -9.31 -8.32
CA PHE A 104 27.54 -9.82 -7.58
C PHE A 104 26.26 -9.14 -8.03
N CYS A 105 25.29 -9.98 -8.39
CA CYS A 105 23.97 -9.56 -8.75
C CYS A 105 22.98 -10.21 -7.79
N ARG A 106 22.04 -9.44 -7.23
CA ARG A 106 20.96 -9.95 -6.39
C ARG A 106 19.71 -10.20 -7.21
N LYS A 107 18.90 -11.16 -6.76
CA LYS A 107 17.57 -11.39 -7.33
C LYS A 107 16.64 -10.25 -6.94
N VAL A 108 16.05 -9.58 -7.93
CA VAL A 108 14.96 -8.63 -7.73
C VAL A 108 13.66 -9.40 -7.89
N ARG A 109 12.95 -9.59 -6.77
CA ARG A 109 11.65 -10.26 -6.75
C ARG A 109 10.54 -9.23 -6.73
N VAL A 110 9.44 -9.58 -7.39
CA VAL A 110 8.20 -8.82 -7.34
C VAL A 110 7.08 -9.69 -6.77
N ARG A 111 6.22 -9.06 -6.01
CA ARG A 111 4.93 -9.64 -5.60
C ARG A 111 3.82 -8.63 -5.81
N PRO A 112 2.57 -9.08 -5.96
CA PRO A 112 1.43 -8.19 -5.95
C PRO A 112 1.38 -7.42 -4.61
N CYS A 113 1.02 -6.14 -4.66
CA CYS A 113 0.66 -5.39 -3.44
C CYS A 113 -0.56 -6.05 -2.81
N ASP A 114 -0.52 -6.29 -1.50
CA ASP A 114 -1.74 -6.56 -0.75
C ASP A 114 -2.37 -5.22 -0.39
N THR A 115 -3.62 -4.99 -0.78
CA THR A 115 -4.40 -3.85 -0.28
C THR A 115 -5.02 -4.21 1.08
N LEU A 116 -4.93 -3.29 2.04
CA LEU A 116 -5.58 -3.41 3.35
C LEU A 116 -6.57 -2.26 3.51
N ILE A 117 -7.85 -2.58 3.57
CA ILE A 117 -8.90 -1.60 3.85
C ILE A 117 -9.22 -1.68 5.34
N VAL A 118 -9.05 -0.56 6.06
CA VAL A 118 -9.45 -0.42 7.45
C VAL A 118 -10.68 0.47 7.49
N LEU A 119 -11.79 -0.09 7.94
CA LEU A 119 -13.04 0.62 8.16
C LEU A 119 -13.10 1.03 9.63
N ALA A 120 -13.15 2.33 9.90
CA ALA A 120 -13.45 2.88 11.21
C ALA A 120 -14.88 3.41 11.17
N VAL A 121 -15.80 2.76 11.86
CA VAL A 121 -17.24 3.06 11.80
C VAL A 121 -17.72 3.53 13.16
N ASP A 122 -18.35 4.69 13.15
CA ASP A 122 -19.06 5.24 14.29
C ASP A 122 -20.33 4.43 14.56
N ALA A 123 -20.46 3.99 15.80
CA ALA A 123 -21.57 3.22 16.31
C ALA A 123 -22.32 3.99 17.42
N SER A 124 -22.03 5.28 17.61
CA SER A 124 -22.70 6.15 18.57
C SER A 124 -24.16 6.42 18.19
N ASP A 125 -24.94 6.87 19.18
CA ASP A 125 -26.37 7.17 19.02
C ASP A 125 -26.60 8.66 19.29
N SER A 126 -26.43 9.50 18.28
CA SER A 126 -26.90 10.88 18.31
C SER A 126 -28.39 10.88 17.95
N MET A 127 -29.22 11.15 18.96
CA MET A 127 -30.67 10.89 19.03
C MET A 127 -31.52 11.55 17.93
N GLY A 128 -31.61 10.93 16.76
CA GLY A 128 -32.57 11.29 15.72
C GLY A 128 -32.81 10.15 14.73
N GLU A 129 -34.08 9.87 14.42
CA GLU A 129 -34.50 8.85 13.43
C GLU A 129 -33.76 9.00 12.09
N GLY A 130 -33.49 10.25 11.70
CA GLY A 130 -32.72 10.57 10.51
C GLY A 130 -31.26 10.09 10.57
N THR A 131 -30.60 10.11 11.73
CA THR A 131 -29.18 9.70 11.86
C THR A 131 -29.07 8.18 11.78
N GLN A 132 -30.00 7.44 12.39
CA GLN A 132 -30.03 5.98 12.30
C GLN A 132 -30.26 5.50 10.86
N ALA A 133 -31.18 6.13 10.12
CA ALA A 133 -31.40 5.83 8.71
C ALA A 133 -30.15 6.11 7.85
N ARG A 134 -29.44 7.22 8.12
CA ARG A 134 -28.19 7.60 7.44
C ARG A 134 -27.04 6.66 7.79
N MET A 135 -26.90 6.24 9.04
CA MET A 135 -25.91 5.26 9.46
C MET A 135 -26.16 3.89 8.81
N LYS A 136 -27.43 3.48 8.69
CA LYS A 136 -27.83 2.29 7.94
C LYS A 136 -27.45 2.40 6.46
N ALA A 137 -27.68 3.57 5.84
CA ALA A 137 -27.26 3.83 4.47
C ALA A 137 -25.72 3.79 4.32
N ALA A 138 -25.00 4.37 5.28
CA ALA A 138 -23.53 4.38 5.31
C ALA A 138 -22.96 2.96 5.45
N LYS A 139 -23.48 2.15 6.38
CA LYS A 139 -23.15 0.72 6.51
C LYS A 139 -23.45 -0.05 5.22
N GLY A 140 -24.57 0.25 4.56
CA GLY A 140 -24.95 -0.36 3.27
C GLY A 140 -23.96 -0.04 2.13
N ALA A 141 -23.55 1.22 2.00
CA ALA A 141 -22.58 1.62 0.97
C ALA A 141 -21.17 1.10 1.26
N VAL A 142 -20.76 1.07 2.53
CA VAL A 142 -19.51 0.43 2.97
C VAL A 142 -19.54 -1.06 2.65
N LEU A 143 -20.65 -1.75 2.90
CA LEU A 143 -20.81 -3.16 2.52
C LEU A 143 -20.75 -3.36 1.01
N ALA A 144 -21.34 -2.46 0.22
CA ALA A 144 -21.23 -2.49 -1.24
C ALA A 144 -19.79 -2.29 -1.72
N LEU A 145 -19.03 -1.40 -1.07
CA LEU A 145 -17.60 -1.24 -1.32
C LEU A 145 -16.80 -2.48 -0.95
N LEU A 146 -17.10 -3.12 0.19
CA LEU A 146 -16.47 -4.36 0.62
C LEU A 146 -16.69 -5.48 -0.39
N ARG A 147 -17.90 -5.61 -0.94
CA ARG A 147 -18.20 -6.58 -2.01
C ARG A 147 -17.36 -6.35 -3.27
N ARG A 148 -17.00 -5.11 -3.58
CA ARG A 148 -16.11 -4.79 -4.70
C ARG A 148 -14.64 -5.06 -4.37
N ALA A 149 -14.22 -4.73 -3.16
CA ALA A 149 -12.90 -5.09 -2.64
C ALA A 149 -12.66 -6.62 -2.53
N TYR A 150 -13.73 -7.41 -2.53
CA TYR A 150 -13.68 -8.88 -2.65
C TYR A 150 -13.00 -9.35 -3.92
N GLN A 151 -13.40 -8.75 -5.05
CA GLN A 151 -12.97 -9.17 -6.38
C GLN A 151 -11.46 -8.98 -6.53
N SER A 152 -10.93 -7.96 -5.87
CA SER A 152 -9.49 -7.67 -5.84
C SER A 152 -8.68 -8.53 -4.85
N ARG A 153 -9.32 -9.35 -4.00
CA ARG A 153 -8.69 -10.10 -2.88
C ARG A 153 -8.00 -9.22 -1.83
N SER A 154 -8.52 -8.00 -1.64
CA SER A 154 -8.07 -7.10 -0.59
C SER A 154 -8.36 -7.67 0.81
N ARG A 155 -7.53 -7.34 1.79
CA ARG A 155 -7.81 -7.61 3.20
C ARG A 155 -8.63 -6.48 3.79
N VAL A 156 -9.50 -6.82 4.74
CA VAL A 156 -10.40 -5.88 5.41
C VAL A 156 -10.24 -6.01 6.92
N ALA A 157 -10.20 -4.88 7.61
CA ALA A 157 -10.35 -4.78 9.06
C ALA A 157 -11.50 -3.83 9.37
N LEU A 158 -12.18 -4.07 10.50
CA LEU A 158 -13.28 -3.25 10.98
C LEU A 158 -13.01 -2.85 12.42
N VAL A 159 -13.02 -1.55 12.67
CA VAL A 159 -12.98 -0.91 13.97
C VAL A 159 -14.32 -0.22 14.16
N ALA A 160 -15.02 -0.54 15.24
CA ALA A 160 -16.21 0.21 15.64
C ALA A 160 -15.84 1.08 16.83
N PHE A 161 -16.34 2.30 16.89
CA PHE A 161 -16.20 3.15 18.07
C PHE A 161 -17.56 3.64 18.52
N GLY A 162 -17.85 3.46 19.81
CA GLY A 162 -19.13 3.75 20.43
C GLY A 162 -19.06 3.49 21.94
N GLY A 163 -19.86 4.17 22.74
CA GLY A 163 -19.76 4.10 24.19
C GLY A 163 -18.44 4.69 24.69
N GLU A 164 -17.71 3.94 25.53
CA GLU A 164 -16.50 4.45 26.21
C GLU A 164 -15.20 4.20 25.43
N SER A 165 -15.20 3.30 24.43
CA SER A 165 -13.97 2.98 23.67
C SER A 165 -14.24 2.41 22.29
N ALA A 166 -13.20 2.32 21.47
CA ALA A 166 -13.22 1.65 20.19
C ALA A 166 -12.90 0.16 20.31
N THR A 167 -13.48 -0.68 19.47
CA THR A 167 -13.22 -2.13 19.46
C THR A 167 -12.77 -2.58 18.07
N VAL A 168 -11.75 -3.44 18.01
CA VAL A 168 -11.38 -4.13 16.77
C VAL A 168 -12.36 -5.27 16.55
N VAL A 169 -13.43 -4.93 15.85
CA VAL A 169 -14.55 -5.79 15.55
C VAL A 169 -14.17 -6.90 14.56
N LEU A 170 -13.27 -6.61 13.62
CA LEU A 170 -12.69 -7.59 12.72
C LEU A 170 -11.20 -7.31 12.52
N PRO A 171 -10.30 -8.25 12.90
CA PRO A 171 -8.89 -8.13 12.53
C PRO A 171 -8.71 -8.29 11.00
N PRO A 172 -7.58 -7.83 10.43
CA PRO A 172 -7.30 -7.97 9.00
C PRO A 172 -7.56 -9.38 8.46
N THR A 173 -8.60 -9.53 7.63
CA THR A 173 -9.03 -10.81 7.07
C THR A 173 -9.41 -10.69 5.60
N ARG A 174 -9.40 -11.81 4.87
CA ARG A 174 -9.98 -11.91 3.52
C ARG A 174 -11.43 -12.40 3.53
N SER A 175 -11.95 -12.78 4.71
CA SER A 175 -13.33 -13.28 4.85
C SER A 175 -14.33 -12.14 4.96
N ILE A 176 -15.01 -11.86 3.84
CA ILE A 176 -16.05 -10.84 3.80
C ILE A 176 -17.33 -11.30 4.50
N ALA A 177 -17.64 -12.59 4.47
CA ALA A 177 -18.79 -13.13 5.21
C ALA A 177 -18.71 -12.73 6.70
N ARG A 178 -17.53 -12.86 7.32
CA ARG A 178 -17.31 -12.42 8.70
C ARG A 178 -17.43 -10.90 8.86
N ALA A 179 -16.88 -10.13 7.91
CA ALA A 179 -16.98 -8.66 7.92
C ALA A 179 -18.44 -8.19 7.84
N LYS A 180 -19.23 -8.78 6.93
CA LYS A 180 -20.64 -8.47 6.70
C LYS A 180 -21.46 -8.75 7.95
N THR A 181 -21.40 -9.97 8.47
CA THR A 181 -22.17 -10.37 9.66
C THR A 181 -21.87 -9.45 10.84
N GLN A 182 -20.61 -9.07 11.01
CA GLN A 182 -20.20 -8.25 12.13
C GLN A 182 -20.56 -6.77 11.95
N LEU A 183 -20.55 -6.25 10.72
CA LEU A 183 -21.03 -4.90 10.41
C LEU A 183 -22.55 -4.78 10.59
N GLU A 184 -23.31 -5.83 10.23
CA GLU A 184 -24.77 -5.89 10.39
C GLU A 184 -25.20 -5.99 11.86
N ARG A 185 -24.41 -6.65 12.71
CA ARG A 185 -24.69 -6.85 14.14
C ARG A 185 -24.13 -5.74 15.03
N MET A 186 -23.52 -4.72 14.46
CA MET A 186 -22.91 -3.64 15.23
C MET A 186 -24.01 -2.83 15.94
N PRO A 187 -24.04 -2.81 17.28
CA PRO A 187 -25.02 -2.03 18.03
C PRO A 187 -24.88 -0.53 17.67
N ALA A 188 -25.98 0.20 17.73
CA ALA A 188 -25.99 1.66 17.72
C ALA A 188 -26.23 2.11 19.16
N GLY A 189 -25.35 2.93 19.73
CA GLY A 189 -25.42 3.28 21.15
C GLY A 189 -24.23 4.04 21.68
N GLY A 190 -24.50 5.09 22.47
CA GLY A 190 -23.55 5.69 23.40
C GLY A 190 -22.68 6.81 22.83
N ALA A 191 -21.62 7.15 23.56
CA ALA A 191 -20.69 8.23 23.20
C ALA A 191 -19.77 7.84 22.02
N THR A 192 -18.96 8.80 21.55
CA THR A 192 -18.19 8.73 20.31
C THR A 192 -16.68 8.84 20.60
N PRO A 193 -16.00 7.73 20.93
CA PRO A 193 -14.57 7.68 21.17
C PRO A 193 -13.78 7.68 19.86
N PHE A 194 -13.93 8.76 19.11
CA PHE A 194 -13.39 8.92 17.77
C PHE A 194 -11.84 8.87 17.78
N ALA A 195 -11.20 9.56 18.72
CA ALA A 195 -9.74 9.51 18.85
C ALA A 195 -9.23 8.07 19.07
N ASP A 196 -9.90 7.28 19.93
CA ASP A 196 -9.56 5.87 20.15
C ASP A 196 -9.81 5.01 18.89
N GLY A 197 -10.91 5.25 18.18
CA GLY A 197 -11.22 4.57 16.91
C GLY A 197 -10.16 4.81 15.83
N LEU A 198 -9.73 6.07 15.70
CA LEU A 198 -8.68 6.46 14.77
C LEU A 198 -7.32 5.89 15.18
N PHE A 199 -7.01 5.90 16.47
CA PHE A 199 -5.78 5.34 17.02
C PHE A 199 -5.69 3.83 16.81
N LYS A 200 -6.74 3.06 17.11
CA LYS A 200 -6.78 1.60 16.87
C LYS A 200 -6.65 1.27 15.38
N SER A 201 -7.26 2.07 14.51
CA SER A 201 -7.11 1.95 13.06
C SER A 201 -5.64 2.14 12.63
N TRP A 202 -4.97 3.17 13.16
CA TRP A 202 -3.55 3.39 12.93
C TRP A 202 -2.68 2.23 13.45
N GLN A 203 -2.97 1.69 14.64
CA GLN A 203 -2.25 0.55 15.20
C GLN A 203 -2.34 -0.70 14.31
N ILE A 204 -3.54 -1.00 13.78
CA ILE A 204 -3.74 -2.10 12.82
C ILE A 204 -2.86 -1.90 11.59
N ILE A 205 -2.91 -0.71 10.99
CA ILE A 205 -2.14 -0.38 9.79
C ILE A 205 -0.64 -0.52 10.05
N ARG A 206 -0.14 0.06 11.15
CA ARG A 206 1.26 0.00 11.54
C ARG A 206 1.73 -1.44 11.70
N ARG A 207 0.95 -2.28 12.41
CA ARG A 207 1.27 -3.69 12.62
C ARG A 207 1.32 -4.48 11.31
N GLU A 208 0.38 -4.23 10.39
CA GLU A 208 0.35 -4.93 9.11
C GLU A 208 1.46 -4.46 8.16
N ARG A 209 1.87 -3.19 8.22
CA ARG A 209 3.04 -2.69 7.48
C ARG A 209 4.36 -3.27 8.00
N LEU A 210 4.49 -3.51 9.31
CA LEU A 210 5.66 -4.20 9.86
C LEU A 210 5.79 -5.63 9.35
N LYS A 211 4.67 -6.37 9.27
CA LYS A 211 4.66 -7.74 8.71
C LYS A 211 4.86 -7.74 7.19
N ASN A 212 4.31 -6.74 6.52
CA ASN A 212 4.26 -6.66 5.07
C ASN A 212 4.52 -5.20 4.62
N PRO A 213 5.79 -4.80 4.41
CA PRO A 213 6.13 -3.41 4.08
C PRO A 213 5.52 -2.89 2.77
N GLY A 214 5.16 -3.80 1.85
CA GLY A 214 4.52 -3.47 0.57
C GLY A 214 2.99 -3.46 0.62
N VAL A 215 2.37 -3.61 1.80
CA VAL A 215 0.92 -3.47 1.94
C VAL A 215 0.52 -2.02 1.67
N ARG A 216 -0.59 -1.82 0.96
CA ARG A 216 -1.14 -0.50 0.67
C ARG A 216 -2.40 -0.28 1.52
N PRO A 217 -2.30 0.49 2.60
CA PRO A 217 -3.44 0.72 3.48
C PRO A 217 -4.36 1.81 2.93
N VAL A 218 -5.66 1.56 3.01
CA VAL A 218 -6.75 2.52 2.80
C VAL A 218 -7.53 2.61 4.10
N LEU A 219 -7.68 3.80 4.66
CA LEU A 219 -8.47 4.07 5.85
C LEU A 219 -9.77 4.76 5.44
N LEU A 220 -10.91 4.17 5.76
CA LEU A 220 -12.22 4.77 5.55
C LEU A 220 -12.85 5.01 6.92
N VAL A 221 -13.12 6.27 7.22
CA VAL A 221 -13.73 6.70 8.49
C VAL A 221 -15.17 7.10 8.20
N VAL A 222 -16.13 6.57 8.95
CA VAL A 222 -17.56 6.86 8.81
C VAL A 222 -18.06 7.38 10.15
N SER A 223 -18.42 8.66 10.24
CA SER A 223 -18.89 9.31 11.49
C SER A 223 -19.66 10.59 11.18
N ASP A 224 -20.47 11.06 12.12
CA ASP A 224 -21.06 12.41 12.09
C ASP A 224 -20.13 13.49 12.69
N GLY A 225 -18.99 13.10 13.26
CA GLY A 225 -17.96 14.00 13.77
C GLY A 225 -18.13 14.43 15.22
N GLU A 226 -19.08 13.86 15.96
CA GLU A 226 -19.39 14.26 17.35
C GLU A 226 -18.42 13.67 18.38
N ALA A 227 -17.10 13.86 18.18
CA ALA A 227 -16.07 13.35 19.09
C ALA A 227 -16.22 13.93 20.51
N ASN A 228 -16.57 13.09 21.49
CA ASN A 228 -16.86 13.52 22.86
C ASN A 228 -16.22 12.65 23.96
N VAL A 229 -15.47 11.60 23.61
CA VAL A 229 -14.69 10.81 24.57
C VAL A 229 -13.19 11.04 24.31
N PRO A 230 -12.44 11.57 25.29
CA PRO A 230 -11.00 11.77 25.16
C PRO A 230 -10.23 10.44 25.23
N LEU A 231 -9.04 10.40 24.65
CA LEU A 231 -8.11 9.27 24.70
C LEU A 231 -7.28 9.26 25.98
N GLY A 232 -6.97 10.44 26.52
CA GLY A 232 -6.27 10.60 27.79
C GLY A 232 -6.86 11.71 28.65
N ASP A 233 -6.47 11.75 29.93
CA ASP A 233 -6.98 12.74 30.86
C ASP A 233 -6.40 14.13 30.60
N GLY A 234 -7.25 15.17 30.64
CA GLY A 234 -6.83 16.58 30.67
C GLY A 234 -6.52 17.22 29.32
N VAL A 235 -6.68 16.53 28.19
CA VAL A 235 -6.55 17.12 26.85
C VAL A 235 -7.93 17.23 26.19
N PRO A 236 -8.28 18.37 25.55
CA PRO A 236 -9.52 18.48 24.79
C PRO A 236 -9.59 17.44 23.67
N THR A 237 -10.70 16.70 23.57
CA THR A 237 -10.90 15.58 22.62
C THR A 237 -10.54 15.96 21.17
N TRP A 238 -10.94 17.15 20.73
CA TRP A 238 -10.65 17.63 19.38
C TRP A 238 -9.16 17.91 19.13
N ARG A 239 -8.41 18.32 20.16
CA ARG A 239 -6.97 18.52 20.03
C ARG A 239 -6.25 17.20 19.83
N GLU A 240 -6.59 16.18 20.62
CA GLU A 240 -6.03 14.83 20.48
C GLU A 240 -6.32 14.24 19.09
N LEU A 241 -7.55 14.43 18.61
CA LEU A 241 -7.99 13.96 17.30
C LEU A 241 -7.21 14.64 16.16
N LEU A 242 -6.97 15.96 16.25
CA LEU A 242 -6.17 16.71 15.28
C LEU A 242 -4.68 16.34 15.32
N ASP A 243 -4.14 16.04 16.50
CA ASP A 243 -2.76 15.55 16.65
C ASP A 243 -2.58 14.16 16.04
N LEU A 244 -3.57 13.27 16.21
CA LEU A 244 -3.64 11.98 15.53
C LEU A 244 -3.75 12.13 14.01
N ALA A 245 -4.58 13.07 13.55
CA ALA A 245 -4.73 13.38 12.14
C ALA A 245 -3.42 13.86 11.49
N ALA A 246 -2.68 14.74 12.18
CA ALA A 246 -1.37 15.20 11.72
C ALA A 246 -0.39 14.02 11.56
N LYS A 247 -0.37 13.09 12.52
CA LYS A 247 0.46 11.87 12.43
C LYS A 247 0.07 10.99 11.24
N LEU A 248 -1.23 10.88 10.96
CA LEU A 248 -1.75 10.10 9.82
C LEU A 248 -1.42 10.72 8.47
N ARG A 249 -1.41 12.06 8.38
CA ARG A 249 -1.07 12.79 7.15
C ARG A 249 0.32 12.43 6.62
N HIS A 250 1.27 12.22 7.51
CA HIS A 250 2.66 11.88 7.15
C HIS A 250 2.87 10.37 6.89
N ALA A 251 1.83 9.54 7.04
CA ALA A 251 1.89 8.12 6.77
C ALA A 251 1.42 7.78 5.33
N PRO A 252 1.94 6.72 4.69
CA PRO A 252 1.45 6.24 3.39
C PRO A 252 0.11 5.53 3.54
N ILE A 253 -0.93 6.29 3.88
CA ILE A 253 -2.29 5.81 4.15
C ILE A 253 -3.25 6.66 3.34
N ALA A 254 -3.89 6.07 2.34
CA ALA A 254 -4.96 6.75 1.61
C ALA A 254 -6.19 6.80 2.53
N SER A 255 -6.63 8.00 2.92
CA SER A 255 -7.69 8.16 3.91
C SER A 255 -8.90 8.87 3.31
N VAL A 256 -10.12 8.42 3.62
CA VAL A 256 -11.37 9.10 3.26
C VAL A 256 -12.27 9.17 4.48
N LEU A 257 -12.78 10.37 4.76
CA LEU A 257 -13.78 10.63 5.79
C LEU A 257 -15.16 10.71 5.12
N ILE A 258 -16.10 9.94 5.64
CA ILE A 258 -17.49 9.86 5.22
C ILE A 258 -18.31 10.48 6.36
N ASP A 259 -18.79 11.68 6.10
CA ASP A 259 -19.60 12.47 7.01
C ASP A 259 -21.07 12.05 6.91
N VAL A 260 -21.62 11.58 8.02
CA VAL A 260 -23.00 11.09 8.13
C VAL A 260 -23.96 12.19 8.57
N ALA A 261 -23.51 13.41 8.90
CA ALA A 261 -24.33 14.49 9.45
C ALA A 261 -25.47 14.97 8.52
N ALA A 262 -26.57 15.45 9.13
CA ALA A 262 -27.88 15.64 8.49
C ALA A 262 -28.09 16.98 7.79
N GLU A 263 -27.35 18.03 8.17
CA GLU A 263 -27.73 19.41 7.89
C GLU A 263 -26.68 20.17 7.10
N ALA A 264 -27.16 21.06 6.23
CA ALA A 264 -26.33 22.09 5.62
C ALA A 264 -25.80 23.03 6.72
N GLY A 265 -24.48 23.02 6.95
CA GLY A 265 -23.81 23.81 7.99
C GLY A 265 -23.18 22.99 9.11
N LYS A 266 -23.64 21.74 9.31
CA LYS A 266 -22.94 20.74 10.14
C LYS A 266 -21.84 20.05 9.31
N GLY A 267 -20.79 19.54 9.97
CA GLY A 267 -19.64 18.89 9.32
C GLY A 267 -18.38 19.76 9.13
N VAL A 268 -18.35 20.97 9.68
CA VAL A 268 -17.13 21.82 9.70
C VAL A 268 -15.97 21.09 10.34
N GLU A 269 -16.23 20.42 11.46
CA GLU A 269 -15.23 19.65 12.19
C GLU A 269 -14.73 18.43 11.40
N MET A 270 -15.62 17.66 10.75
CA MET A 270 -15.21 16.55 9.87
C MET A 270 -14.40 17.03 8.66
N LYS A 271 -14.76 18.17 8.07
CA LYS A 271 -13.96 18.79 6.99
C LYS A 271 -12.60 19.25 7.48
N ARG A 272 -12.55 19.87 8.66
CA ARG A 272 -11.29 20.30 9.32
C ARG A 272 -10.40 19.10 9.59
N LEU A 273 -10.96 18.02 10.11
CA LEU A 273 -10.26 16.76 10.34
C LEU A 273 -9.73 16.18 9.03
N ALA A 274 -10.55 16.12 7.98
CA ALA A 274 -10.14 15.62 6.67
C ALA A 274 -8.97 16.45 6.10
N ALA A 275 -9.03 17.78 6.22
CA ALA A 275 -7.96 18.67 5.81
C ALA A 275 -6.66 18.42 6.59
N GLN A 276 -6.75 18.29 7.93
CA GLN A 276 -5.61 17.99 8.80
C GLN A 276 -5.00 16.62 8.50
N MET A 277 -5.81 15.62 8.15
CA MET A 277 -5.37 14.28 7.75
C MET A 277 -4.83 14.22 6.31
N GLY A 278 -5.10 15.23 5.48
CA GLY A 278 -4.91 15.14 4.03
C GLY A 278 -5.84 14.13 3.34
N ALA A 279 -6.96 13.79 3.97
CA ALA A 279 -7.93 12.80 3.52
C ALA A 279 -8.91 13.35 2.45
N GLY A 280 -9.55 12.46 1.71
CA GLY A 280 -10.78 12.78 0.98
C GLY A 280 -11.95 13.00 1.95
N TYR A 281 -12.94 13.80 1.55
CA TYR A 281 -14.14 14.06 2.34
C TYR A 281 -15.38 13.81 1.47
N LEU A 282 -16.31 13.00 1.96
CA LEU A 282 -17.57 12.67 1.30
C LEU A 282 -18.72 12.80 2.29
N LYS A 283 -19.89 13.24 1.83
CA LYS A 283 -21.12 13.16 2.61
C LYS A 283 -21.85 11.85 2.35
N VAL A 284 -22.66 11.40 3.31
CA VAL A 284 -23.49 10.20 3.17
C VAL A 284 -24.50 10.32 2.02
N THR A 285 -24.97 11.53 1.68
CA THR A 285 -25.82 11.80 0.52
C THR A 285 -25.13 11.48 -0.81
N ASP A 286 -23.81 11.60 -0.83
CA ASP A 286 -22.98 11.37 -2.00
C ASP A 286 -22.38 9.96 -2.00
N LEU A 287 -22.86 9.06 -1.14
CA LEU A 287 -22.24 7.76 -0.87
C LEU A 287 -22.61 6.71 -1.93
N LYS A 288 -22.11 6.91 -3.14
CA LYS A 288 -22.09 5.88 -4.19
C LYS A 288 -20.72 5.19 -4.19
N PRO A 289 -20.63 3.87 -4.41
CA PRO A 289 -19.34 3.16 -4.44
C PRO A 289 -18.29 3.83 -5.34
N ARG A 290 -18.71 4.34 -6.50
CA ARG A 290 -17.85 5.11 -7.42
C ARG A 290 -17.23 6.35 -6.77
N HIS A 291 -18.00 7.15 -6.02
CA HIS A 291 -17.48 8.38 -5.41
C HIS A 291 -16.48 8.06 -4.29
N ILE A 292 -16.67 6.94 -3.58
CA ILE A 292 -15.68 6.47 -2.59
C ILE A 292 -14.38 6.09 -3.30
N LEU A 293 -14.47 5.37 -4.42
CA LEU A 293 -13.30 5.03 -5.23
C LEU A 293 -12.61 6.29 -5.75
N ASP A 294 -13.35 7.23 -6.36
CA ASP A 294 -12.81 8.49 -6.88
C ASP A 294 -12.10 9.29 -5.78
N ALA A 295 -12.70 9.39 -4.59
CA ALA A 295 -12.10 10.04 -3.43
C ALA A 295 -10.80 9.35 -2.97
N VAL A 296 -10.77 8.01 -2.97
CA VAL A 296 -9.53 7.26 -2.69
C VAL A 296 -8.48 7.58 -3.77
N ALA A 297 -8.87 7.70 -5.04
CA ALA A 297 -7.97 7.94 -6.17
C ALA A 297 -7.27 9.28 -6.03
N GLU A 298 -8.07 10.31 -5.78
CA GLU A 298 -7.59 11.66 -5.55
C GLU A 298 -6.63 11.70 -4.36
N THR A 299 -6.96 10.98 -3.28
CA THR A 299 -6.11 10.95 -2.08
C THR A 299 -4.76 10.28 -2.35
N VAL A 300 -4.73 9.26 -3.22
CA VAL A 300 -3.50 8.56 -3.63
C VAL A 300 -2.67 9.41 -4.59
N ALA A 301 -3.32 10.17 -5.48
CA ALA A 301 -2.68 11.01 -6.48
C ALA A 301 -2.17 12.36 -5.96
N ARG A 302 -2.49 12.75 -4.72
CA ARG A 302 -2.04 14.03 -4.13
C ARG A 302 -0.51 14.08 -3.98
N PRO A 303 0.15 15.17 -4.43
CA PRO A 303 1.59 15.32 -4.33
C PRO A 303 2.04 15.37 -2.86
N GLY A 304 3.07 14.59 -2.53
CA GLY A 304 3.54 14.43 -1.14
C GLY A 304 2.80 13.34 -0.34
N SER A 305 1.88 12.60 -0.96
CA SER A 305 1.43 11.33 -0.39
C SER A 305 2.61 10.35 -0.38
N ALA A 306 2.80 9.60 0.71
CA ALA A 306 3.94 8.69 0.84
C ALA A 306 3.86 7.46 -0.11
N PHE A 307 2.95 7.47 -1.09
CA PHE A 307 2.91 6.55 -2.22
C PHE A 307 3.78 7.00 -3.41
N GLU A 308 4.26 8.26 -3.41
CA GLU A 308 4.88 8.87 -4.60
C GLU A 308 6.39 8.64 -4.73
N LYS A 309 7.09 8.14 -3.69
CA LYS A 309 8.54 7.87 -3.77
C LYS A 309 9.00 6.66 -2.95
N SER A 310 9.49 5.63 -3.65
CA SER A 310 10.55 4.70 -3.23
C SER A 310 11.15 4.04 -4.47
#